data_AF-A0A7C1CTG1-F1
#
_entry.id   AF-A0A7C1CTG1-F1
#
_cell.length_a   1.000
_cell.length_b   1.000
_cell.length_c   1.000
_cell.angle_alpha   90.00
_cell.angle_beta   90.00
_cell.angle_gamma   90.00
#
_symmetry.space_group_name_H-M   'P 1'
#
loop_
_entity.id
_entity.type
_entity.pdbx_description
1 polymer ?
#
loop_
_entity_poly.entity_id
_entity_poly.type
_entity_poly.pdbx_seq_one_letter_code
_entity_poly.pdbx_strand_id
1 'polypeptide(L)' 'MWVADINIPAPDFKIDALRQRLNHPVLGYTFCDTQYHNAIAWWNKHRHGWGIDAAWIDFFSRGGFGVKPCH' A
#
# COMPACT_ATOMS: atom_id res chain seq x y z
N MET A 1 -28.35 -2.94 7.25
CA MET A 1 -26.93 -3.33 7.33
C MET A 1 -26.26 -2.81 6.06
N TRP A 2 -25.51 -1.72 6.15
CA TRP A 2 -24.73 -1.19 5.04
C TRP A 2 -23.40 -1.95 4.95
N VAL A 3 -22.82 -2.09 3.77
CA VAL A 3 -21.47 -2.63 3.56
C VAL A 3 -20.65 -1.52 2.92
N ALA A 4 -19.43 -1.29 3.38
CA ALA A 4 -18.60 -0.13 3.00
C ALA A 4 -17.88 -0.29 1.65
N ASP A 5 -18.19 -1.35 0.89
CA ASP A 5 -17.64 -1.57 -0.44
C ASP A 5 -18.40 -0.76 -1.49
N ILE A 6 -17.64 -0.06 -2.34
CA ILE A 6 -18.19 0.77 -3.39
C ILE A 6 -18.32 -0.08 -4.67
N ASN A 7 -19.51 -0.10 -5.28
CA ASN A 7 -19.81 -0.80 -6.55
C ASN A 7 -19.26 -0.07 -7.79
N ILE A 8 -18.00 0.38 -7.75
CA ILE A 8 -17.33 1.04 -8.88
C ILE A 8 -16.11 0.18 -9.26
N PRO A 9 -15.89 -0.09 -10.56
CA PRO A 9 -14.73 -0.86 -10.98
C PRO A 9 -13.43 -0.15 -10.59
N ALA A 10 -12.43 -0.94 -10.19
CA ALA A 10 -11.11 -0.39 -9.94
C ALA A 10 -10.54 0.22 -11.23
N PRO A 11 -9.77 1.32 -11.15
CA PRO A 11 -9.12 1.92 -12.31
C PRO A 11 -8.24 0.93 -13.09
N ASP A 12 -8.20 1.08 -14.41
CA ASP A 12 -7.49 0.16 -15.32
C ASP A 12 -6.02 -0.03 -14.95
N PHE A 13 -5.32 1.03 -14.54
CA PHE A 13 -3.91 0.96 -14.15
C PHE A 13 -3.65 0.00 -12.96
N LYS A 14 -4.63 -0.17 -12.06
CA LYS A 14 -4.52 -1.13 -10.94
C LYS A 14 -4.72 -2.56 -11.43
N ILE A 15 -5.68 -2.76 -12.34
CA ILE A 15 -5.97 -4.06 -12.93
C ILE A 15 -4.79 -4.54 -13.79
N ASP A 16 -4.18 -3.64 -14.55
CA ASP A 16 -3.04 -3.98 -15.41
C ASP A 16 -1.78 -4.32 -14.60
N ALA A 17 -1.50 -3.59 -13.52
CA ALA A 17 -0.43 -3.94 -12.60
C ALA A 17 -0.63 -5.34 -11.97
N LEU A 18 -1.88 -5.69 -11.65
CA LEU A 18 -2.22 -7.03 -11.14
C LEU A 18 -2.02 -8.10 -12.23
N ARG A 19 -2.48 -7.86 -13.46
CA ARG A 19 -2.28 -8.78 -14.60
C ARG A 19 -0.78 -9.03 -14.84
N GLN A 20 0.04 -7.98 -14.82
CA GLN A 20 1.49 -8.10 -14.96
C GLN A 20 2.09 -8.97 -13.86
N ARG A 21 1.67 -8.78 -12.60
CA ARG A 21 2.14 -9.60 -11.48
C ARG A 21 1.75 -11.07 -11.63
N LEU A 22 0.55 -11.35 -12.13
CA LEU A 22 0.04 -12.71 -12.35
C LEU A 22 0.75 -13.42 -13.51
N ASN A 23 1.31 -12.69 -14.47
CA ASN A 23 2.13 -13.26 -15.53
C ASN A 23 3.49 -13.78 -15.02
N HIS A 24 3.90 -13.42 -13.79
CA HIS A 24 5.08 -14.00 -13.16
C HIS A 24 4.71 -15.34 -12.48
N PRO A 25 5.30 -16.49 -12.91
CA PRO A 25 4.92 -17.82 -12.43
C PRO A 25 5.29 -18.08 -10.96
N VAL A 26 6.12 -17.23 -10.36
CA VAL A 26 6.53 -17.34 -8.95
C VAL A 26 5.73 -16.35 -8.10
N LEU A 27 4.81 -16.89 -7.30
CA LEU A 27 3.98 -16.17 -6.33
C LEU A 27 4.44 -16.40 -4.88
N GLY A 28 5.76 -16.57 -4.68
CA GLY A 28 6.36 -16.76 -3.36
C GLY A 28 6.36 -15.50 -2.48
N TYR A 29 7.14 -15.53 -1.39
CA TYR A 29 7.26 -14.43 -0.44
C TYR A 29 7.62 -13.10 -1.13
N THR A 30 6.78 -12.09 -0.93
CA THR A 30 7.01 -10.72 -1.40
C THR A 30 7.43 -9.85 -0.23
N PHE A 31 8.49 -9.07 -0.44
CA PHE A 31 8.96 -8.08 0.53
C PHE A 31 8.52 -6.68 0.09
N CYS A 32 8.21 -5.82 1.07
CA CYS A 32 7.96 -4.41 0.82
C CYS A 32 9.28 -3.72 0.50
N ASP A 33 9.50 -3.42 -0.79
CA ASP A 33 10.66 -2.67 -1.23
C ASP A 33 10.57 -1.20 -0.78
N THR A 34 11.71 -0.51 -0.75
CA THR A 34 11.83 0.93 -0.53
C THR A 34 10.87 1.77 -1.39
N GLN A 35 10.55 1.32 -2.61
CA GLN A 35 9.56 1.97 -3.47
C GLN A 35 8.14 1.99 -2.85
N TYR A 36 7.76 0.97 -2.09
CA TYR A 36 6.47 0.90 -1.40
C TYR A 36 6.34 2.03 -0.35
N HIS A 37 7.36 2.18 0.51
CA HIS A 37 7.36 3.21 1.54
C HIS A 37 7.40 4.62 0.93
N ASN A 38 8.21 4.82 -0.12
CA ASN A 38 8.30 6.10 -0.82
C ASN A 38 6.98 6.49 -1.49
N ALA A 39 6.24 5.54 -2.07
CA ALA A 39 4.93 5.81 -2.67
C ALA A 39 3.91 6.29 -1.64
N ILE A 40 3.93 5.74 -0.42
CA ILE A 40 3.04 6.14 0.68
C ILE A 40 3.41 7.52 1.21
N ALA A 41 4.71 7.79 1.42
CA ALA A 41 5.18 9.10 1.85
C ALA A 41 4.84 10.18 0.80
N TRP A 42 5.06 9.87 -0.49
CA TRP A 42 4.68 10.72 -1.60
C TRP A 42 3.17 11.01 -1.60
N TRP A 43 2.32 9.98 -1.48
CA TRP A 43 0.86 10.16 -1.48
C TRP A 43 0.37 11.05 -0.34
N ASN A 44 0.87 10.84 0.88
CA ASN A 44 0.52 11.66 2.03
C ASN A 44 0.95 13.13 1.84
N LYS A 45 2.15 13.35 1.29
CA LYS A 45 2.63 14.69 0.98
C LYS A 45 1.76 15.37 -0.09
N HIS A 46 1.39 14.67 -1.15
CA HIS A 46 0.64 15.26 -2.27
C HIS A 46 -0.82 15.53 -1.94
N ARG A 47 -1.46 14.63 -1.18
CA ARG A 47 -2.89 14.75 -0.89
C ARG A 47 -3.19 15.53 0.38
N HIS A 48 -2.31 15.45 1.37
CA HIS A 48 -2.55 16.01 2.71
C HIS A 48 -1.48 17.02 3.14
N GLY A 49 -0.45 17.27 2.32
CA GLY A 49 0.66 18.18 2.68
C GLY A 49 1.56 17.65 3.80
N TRP A 50 1.37 16.39 4.23
CA TRP A 50 2.07 15.84 5.37
C TRP A 50 3.37 15.16 4.93
N GLY A 51 4.51 15.69 5.38
CA GLY A 51 5.82 15.06 5.21
C GLY A 51 6.01 13.92 6.21
N ILE A 52 5.81 12.68 5.75
CA ILE A 52 6.02 11.46 6.53
C ILE A 52 7.36 10.86 6.15
N ASP A 53 8.13 10.41 7.15
CA ASP A 53 9.35 9.64 6.93
C ASP A 53 9.01 8.18 6.60
N ALA A 54 9.69 7.60 5.61
CA ALA A 54 9.55 6.19 5.24
C ALA A 54 9.81 5.26 6.43
N ALA A 55 10.66 5.65 7.39
CA ALA A 55 10.95 4.88 8.60
C ALA A 55 9.75 4.75 9.56
N TRP A 56 8.71 5.59 9.41
CA TRP A 56 7.51 5.53 10.25
C TRP A 56 6.49 4.52 9.74
N ILE A 57 6.70 3.96 8.55
CA ILE A 57 5.75 3.09 7.87
C ILE A 57 6.21 1.65 8.04
N ASP A 58 5.35 0.81 8.62
CA ASP A 58 5.59 -0.62 8.73
C ASP A 58 4.41 -1.38 8.09
N PHE A 59 4.72 -2.48 7.40
CA PHE A 59 3.73 -3.27 6.68
C PHE A 59 3.24 -4.42 7.55
N PHE A 60 1.97 -4.35 7.94
CA PHE A 60 1.31 -5.41 8.69
C PHE A 60 0.29 -6.14 7.80
N SER A 61 0.57 -7.40 7.47
CA SER A 61 -0.36 -8.25 6.72
C SER A 61 -1.61 -8.64 7.55
N ARG A 62 -1.56 -8.46 8.88
CA ARG A 62 -2.72 -8.59 9.79
C ARG A 62 -2.96 -7.24 10.44
N GLY A 63 -4.20 -6.76 10.39
CA GLY A 63 -4.64 -5.46 10.92
C GLY A 63 -4.53 -5.32 12.44
N GLY A 64 -3.30 -5.23 12.95
CA GLY A 64 -2.99 -4.70 14.27
C GLY A 64 -2.38 -3.31 14.10
N PHE A 65 -3.10 -2.28 14.51
CA PHE A 65 -2.58 -0.92 14.65
C PHE A 65 -1.39 -0.95 15.62
N GLY A 66 -0.17 -0.86 15.10
CA GLY A 66 1.06 -0.76 15.88
C GLY A 66 1.89 0.40 15.36
N VAL A 67 1.65 1.60 15.89
CA VAL A 67 2.58 2.73 15.72
C VAL A 67 3.85 2.34 16.45
N LYS A 68 4.99 2.22 15.76
CA LYS A 68 6.26 1.99 16.45
C LYS A 68 6.51 3.16 17.39
N PRO A 69 6.72 2.93 18.70
CA PRO A 69 7.04 4.01 19.61
C PRO A 69 8.40 4.58 19.21
N CYS A 70 8.42 5.88 18.93
CA CYS A 70 9.64 6.64 18.74
C CYS A 70 10.51 6.48 20.00
N HIS A 71 11.77 6.08 19.83
CA HIS A 71 12.83 6.38 20.79
C HIS A 71 13.46 7.72 20.39
#